data_AF-A0A850KT05-F1
#
_entry.id   AF-A0A850KT05-F1
#
_cell.length_a   1.000
_cell.length_b   1.000
_cell.length_c   1.000
_cell.angle_alpha   90.00
_cell.angle_beta   90.00
_cell.angle_gamma   90.00
#
_symmetry.space_group_name_H-M   'P 1'
#
loop_
_entity.id
_entity.type
_entity.pdbx_description
1 polymer ?
#
loop_
_entity_poly.entity_id
_entity_poly.type
_entity_poly.pdbx_seq_one_letter_code
_entity_poly.pdbx_strand_id
1 'polypeptide(L)'
;MTKYKITVIIVRENSAATKIFCGRVAWALNELIRVGERGVTPITHPAPRWSAYIHILRGEGLIIETIHEKHGGRFPGTHGRYILRSIVHLVHANDND
;
A
#
# COMPACT_ATOMS: atom_id res chain seq x y z
N MET A 1 -2.28 -4.79 -23.44
CA MET A 1 -1.69 -4.06 -22.29
C MET A 1 -1.67 -4.98 -21.07
N THR A 2 -0.49 -5.38 -20.64
CA THR A 2 -0.34 -6.12 -19.38
C THR A 2 -0.58 -5.13 -18.24
N LYS A 3 -1.48 -5.45 -17.31
CA LYS A 3 -1.72 -4.60 -16.13
C LYS A 3 -0.54 -4.73 -15.18
N TYR A 4 -0.11 -3.61 -14.56
CA TYR A 4 0.89 -3.60 -13.48
C TYR A 4 0.60 -4.72 -12.49
N LYS A 5 1.61 -5.52 -12.13
CA LYS A 5 1.42 -6.73 -11.30
C LYS A 5 2.60 -6.89 -10.37
N ILE A 6 2.31 -7.21 -9.12
CA ILE A 6 3.32 -7.64 -8.15
C ILE A 6 2.92 -8.98 -7.53
N THR A 7 3.93 -9.81 -7.30
CA THR A 7 3.82 -11.06 -6.53
C THR A 7 4.56 -10.87 -5.23
N VAL A 8 3.89 -11.17 -4.13
CA VAL A 8 4.46 -11.01 -2.79
C VAL A 8 4.24 -12.25 -1.96
N ILE A 9 5.11 -12.46 -0.97
CA ILE A 9 4.91 -13.42 0.11
C ILE A 9 4.57 -12.63 1.37
N ILE A 10 3.39 -12.86 1.93
CA ILE A 10 2.97 -12.29 3.21
C ILE A 10 3.39 -13.27 4.30
N VAL A 11 4.28 -12.85 5.19
CA VAL A 11 4.80 -13.67 6.28
C VAL A 11 3.97 -13.45 7.54
N ARG A 12 3.68 -14.55 8.24
CA ARG A 12 3.04 -14.61 9.55
C ARG A 12 3.86 -15.54 10.45
N GLU A 13 3.62 -15.49 11.74
CA GLU A 13 4.40 -16.20 12.77
C GLU A 13 4.69 -17.67 12.44
N ASN A 14 3.70 -18.40 11.91
CA ASN A 14 3.82 -19.82 11.56
C ASN A 14 3.40 -20.15 10.13
N SER A 15 3.28 -19.15 9.25
CA SER A 15 2.85 -19.40 7.87
C SER A 15 3.30 -18.30 6.91
N ALA A 16 3.38 -18.64 5.63
CA ALA A 16 3.60 -17.69 4.55
C ALA A 16 2.57 -17.92 3.46
N ALA A 17 2.07 -16.84 2.84
CA ALA A 17 1.12 -16.92 1.74
C ALA A 17 1.58 -16.09 0.55
N THR A 18 1.69 -16.72 -0.61
CA THR A 18 1.95 -16.02 -1.87
C THR A 18 0.65 -15.39 -2.38
N LYS A 19 0.69 -14.09 -2.69
CA LYS A 19 -0.41 -13.36 -3.30
C LYS A 19 0.04 -12.56 -4.51
N ILE A 20 -0.87 -12.41 -5.47
CA ILE A 20 -0.67 -11.63 -6.68
C ILE A 20 -1.67 -10.48 -6.67
N PHE A 21 -1.15 -9.26 -6.79
CA PHE A 21 -1.97 -8.05 -6.91
C PHE A 21 -1.82 -7.48 -8.32
N CYS A 22 -2.85 -6.77 -8.79
CA CYS A 22 -2.85 -6.14 -10.12
C CYS A 22 -3.29 -4.67 -10.07
N GLY A 23 -2.91 -3.91 -11.10
CA GLY A 23 -3.32 -2.54 -11.34
C GLY A 23 -2.96 -1.58 -10.21
N ARG A 24 -3.89 -0.69 -9.85
CA ARG A 24 -3.67 0.33 -8.83
C ARG A 24 -3.50 -0.23 -7.41
N VAL A 25 -4.07 -1.40 -7.13
CA VAL A 25 -3.87 -2.09 -5.84
C VAL A 25 -2.45 -2.62 -5.73
N ALA A 26 -1.92 -3.23 -6.81
CA ALA A 26 -0.51 -3.62 -6.88
C ALA A 26 0.41 -2.42 -6.71
N TRP A 27 0.12 -1.31 -7.41
CA TRP A 27 0.90 -0.09 -7.30
C TRP A 27 0.91 0.42 -5.85
N ALA A 28 -0.26 0.53 -5.21
CA ALA A 28 -0.35 1.00 -3.83
C ALA A 28 0.45 0.13 -2.84
N LEU A 29 0.41 -1.20 -3.01
CA LEU A 29 1.21 -2.11 -2.19
C LEU A 29 2.72 -1.96 -2.47
N ASN A 30 3.13 -1.80 -3.73
CA ASN A 30 4.54 -1.58 -4.07
C ASN A 30 5.07 -0.28 -3.44
N GLU A 31 4.28 0.79 -3.50
CA GLU A 31 4.62 2.07 -2.86
C GLU A 31 4.80 1.90 -1.34
N LEU A 32 3.86 1.21 -0.68
CA LEU A 32 3.94 0.92 0.75
C LEU A 32 5.20 0.10 1.12
N ILE A 33 5.54 -0.91 0.32
CA ILE A 33 6.76 -1.71 0.51
C ILE A 33 8.00 -0.81 0.36
N ARG A 34 8.04 0.04 -0.68
CA ARG A 34 9.18 0.90 -0.99
C ARG A 34 9.44 1.96 0.09
N VAL A 35 8.39 2.59 0.64
CA VAL A 35 8.54 3.63 1.66
C VAL A 35 8.72 3.08 3.07
N GLY A 36 8.28 1.83 3.31
CA GLY A 36 8.35 1.17 4.61
C GLY A 36 7.65 1.95 5.72
N GLU A 37 8.33 2.07 6.87
CA GLU A 37 7.77 2.67 8.09
C GLU A 37 7.43 4.16 7.96
N ARG A 38 8.02 4.85 6.98
CA ARG A 38 7.68 6.25 6.69
C ARG A 38 6.22 6.41 6.27
N GLY A 39 5.64 5.37 5.69
CA GLY A 39 4.29 5.38 5.16
C GLY A 39 4.07 6.33 3.98
N VAL A 40 2.90 6.20 3.37
CA VAL A 40 2.43 7.02 2.25
C VAL A 40 1.27 7.90 2.70
N THR A 41 1.27 9.14 2.24
CA THR A 41 0.12 10.06 2.33
C THR A 41 -0.29 10.49 0.94
N PRO A 42 -1.60 10.69 0.66
CA PRO A 42 -2.08 11.27 -0.60
C PRO A 42 -1.41 12.58 -0.99
N ILE A 43 -0.83 13.32 -0.04
CA ILE A 43 -0.07 14.56 -0.30
C ILE A 43 1.26 14.28 -1.01
N THR A 44 2.00 13.28 -0.54
CA THR A 44 3.36 12.96 -1.05
C THR A 44 3.33 11.96 -2.19
N HIS A 45 2.31 11.11 -2.25
CA HIS A 45 2.15 10.06 -3.23
C HIS A 45 0.73 10.15 -3.80
N PRO A 46 0.45 11.11 -4.70
CA PRO A 46 -0.90 11.38 -5.16
C PRO A 46 -1.49 10.20 -5.94
N ALA A 47 -2.64 9.72 -5.49
CA ALA A 47 -3.43 8.72 -6.20
C ALA A 47 -4.92 8.90 -5.89
N PRO A 48 -5.83 8.60 -6.84
CA PRO A 48 -7.23 9.02 -6.73
C PRO A 48 -8.00 8.34 -5.58
N ARG A 49 -7.59 7.15 -5.12
CA ARG A 49 -8.38 6.35 -4.16
C ARG A 49 -7.54 5.52 -3.20
N TRP A 50 -6.62 6.15 -2.46
CA TRP A 50 -5.81 5.44 -1.44
C TRP A 50 -6.66 4.61 -0.48
N SER A 51 -7.68 5.21 0.14
CA SER A 51 -8.55 4.51 1.09
C SER A 51 -9.17 3.23 0.53
N ALA A 52 -9.59 3.23 -0.74
CA ALA A 52 -10.15 2.06 -1.40
C ALA A 52 -9.09 0.96 -1.61
N TYR A 53 -7.88 1.32 -2.05
CA TYR A 53 -6.80 0.35 -2.23
C TYR A 53 -6.37 -0.26 -0.90
N ILE A 54 -6.24 0.55 0.14
CA ILE A 54 -5.92 0.09 1.50
C ILE A 54 -7.01 -0.84 2.04
N HIS A 55 -8.29 -0.53 1.79
CA HIS A 55 -9.39 -1.40 2.18
C HIS A 55 -9.28 -2.79 1.54
N ILE A 56 -9.00 -2.85 0.23
CA ILE A 56 -8.79 -4.12 -0.49
C ILE A 56 -7.58 -4.87 0.09
N LEU A 57 -6.43 -4.21 0.27
CA LEU A 57 -5.22 -4.83 0.81
C LEU A 57 -5.44 -5.41 2.21
N ARG A 58 -6.19 -4.72 3.07
CA ARG A 58 -6.57 -5.23 4.40
C ARG A 58 -7.46 -6.46 4.29
N GLY A 59 -8.43 -6.46 3.39
CA GLY A 59 -9.25 -7.64 3.10
C GLY A 59 -8.43 -8.85 2.63
N GLU A 60 -7.31 -8.61 1.98
CA GLU A 60 -6.35 -9.64 1.55
C GLU A 60 -5.40 -10.11 2.67
N GLY A 61 -5.56 -9.59 3.88
CA GLY A 61 -4.83 -10.04 5.07
C GLY A 61 -3.51 -9.32 5.34
N LEU A 62 -3.31 -8.14 4.75
CA LEU A 62 -2.21 -7.22 5.08
C LEU A 62 -2.61 -6.32 6.26
N ILE A 63 -1.71 -6.20 7.23
CA ILE A 63 -1.83 -5.27 8.34
C ILE A 63 -1.26 -3.93 7.88
N ILE A 64 -2.14 -2.95 7.73
CA ILE A 64 -1.79 -1.58 7.34
C ILE A 64 -2.39 -0.64 8.36
N GLU A 65 -1.55 0.16 9.01
CA GLU A 65 -1.96 1.18 9.97
C GLU A 65 -2.38 2.46 9.24
N THR A 66 -3.32 3.22 9.83
CA THR A 66 -3.65 4.58 9.40
C THR A 66 -3.39 5.55 10.54
N ILE A 67 -2.39 6.41 10.37
CA ILE A 67 -2.14 7.56 11.24
C ILE A 67 -2.88 8.76 10.63
N HIS A 68 -3.67 9.46 11.44
CA HIS A 68 -4.38 10.65 11.01
C HIS A 68 -3.50 11.88 11.19
N GLU A 69 -3.04 12.45 10.08
CA GLU A 69 -2.20 13.65 10.07
C GLU A 69 -3.03 14.88 9.78
N LYS A 70 -2.93 15.89 10.65
CA LYS A 70 -3.53 17.21 10.41
C LYS A 70 -2.64 17.99 9.45
N HIS A 71 -3.26 18.70 8.51
CA HIS A 71 -2.57 19.68 7.68
C HIS A 71 -3.27 21.04 7.79
N GLY A 72 -2.47 22.11 7.82
CA GLY A 72 -2.93 23.50 7.85
C GLY A 72 -3.10 24.09 6.44
N GLY A 73 -3.13 25.43 6.38
CA GLY A 73 -3.25 26.20 5.13
C GLY A 73 -4.66 26.70 4.87
N ARG A 74 -4.92 27.16 3.64
CA ARG A 74 -6.22 27.74 3.22
C ARG A 74 -7.39 26.75 3.32
N PHE A 75 -7.09 25.45 3.28
CA PHE A 75 -8.04 24.36 3.44
C PHE A 75 -7.51 23.38 4.48
N PRO A 76 -7.68 23.67 5.78
CA PRO A 76 -7.20 22.78 6.83
C PRO A 76 -8.03 21.49 6.87
N GLY A 77 -7.38 20.40 7.25
CA GLY A 77 -8.03 19.09 7.28
C GLY A 77 -7.17 18.00 7.88
N THR A 78 -7.65 16.77 7.77
CA THR A 78 -6.95 15.57 8.22
C THR A 78 -6.89 14.58 7.07
N HIS A 79 -5.75 13.92 6.89
CA HIS A 79 -5.60 12.84 5.93
C HIS A 79 -4.91 11.63 6.58
N GLY A 80 -5.07 10.46 5.97
CA GLY A 80 -4.41 9.25 6.44
C GLY A 80 -2.99 9.14 5.89
N ARG A 81 -2.02 8.89 6.76
CA ARG A 81 -0.75 8.23 6.43
C ARG A 81 -0.91 6.74 6.63
N TYR A 82 -0.63 5.97 5.59
CA TYR A 82 -0.74 4.52 5.61
C TYR A 82 0.63 3.88 5.77
N ILE A 83 0.78 2.99 6.74
CA ILE A 83 2.05 2.30 7.03
C ILE A 83 1.83 0.80 6.97
N LEU A 84 2.60 0.10 6.14
CA LEU A 84 2.57 -1.36 6.07
C LEU A 84 3.27 -1.94 7.30
N ARG A 85 2.53 -2.72 8.10
CA ARG A 85 3.04 -3.40 9.30
C ARG A 85 3.26 -4.89 9.08
N SER A 86 2.59 -5.48 8.09
CA SER A 86 2.90 -6.85 7.68
C SER A 86 4.33 -6.97 7.16
N ILE A 87 4.99 -8.07 7.53
CA ILE A 87 6.23 -8.50 6.89
C ILE A 87 5.86 -9.07 5.52
N VAL A 88 6.38 -8.45 4.47
CA VAL A 88 6.10 -8.82 3.08
C VAL A 88 7.40 -8.89 2.30
N HIS A 89 7.60 -9.98 1.56
CA HIS A 89 8.70 -10.10 0.61
C HIS A 89 8.18 -9.92 -0.80
N LEU A 90 8.72 -8.93 -1.52
CA LEU A 90 8.47 -8.76 -2.94
C LEU A 90 9.22 -9.83 -3.72
N VAL A 91 8.50 -10.67 -4.46
CA VAL A 91 9.08 -11.72 -5.30
C VAL A 91 9.30 -11.22 -6.72
N HIS A 92 8.29 -10.52 -7.25
CA HIS A 92 8.31 -10.02 -8.61
C HIS A 92 7.49 -8.74 -8.74
N ALA A 93 8.00 -7.77 -9.50
CA ALA A 93 7.25 -6.61 -9.94
C ALA A 93 7.42 -6.47 -11.46
N ASN A 94 6.32 -6.44 -12.20
CA ASN A 94 6.33 -6.07 -13.61
C ASN A 94 5.83 -4.64 -13.74
N ASP A 95 6.76 -3.72 -13.90
CA ASP A 95 6.50 -2.38 -14.41
C ASP A 95 6.12 -2.51 -15.89
N ASN A 96 4.97 -1.95 -16.27
CA ASN A 96 4.74 -1.60 -17.67
C ASN A 96 4.77 -0.07 -17.68
N ASP A 97 5.93 0.48 -18.02
CA ASP A 97 6.04 1.87 -18.46
C ASP A 97 5.21 2.08 -19.74
#